data_AF-A0A1X1L191-F1
#
_entry.id   AF-A0A1X1L191-F1
#
_cell.length_a   1.000
_cell.length_b   1.000
_cell.length_c   1.000
_cell.angle_alpha   90.00
_cell.angle_beta   90.00
_cell.angle_gamma   90.00
#
_symmetry.space_group_name_H-M   'P 1'
#
loop_
_entity.id
_entity.type
_entity.pdbx_description
1 polymer ?
#
loop_
_entity_poly.entity_id
_entity_poly.type
_entity_poly.pdbx_seq_one_letter_code
_entity_poly.pdbx_strand_id
1 'polypeptide(L)'
;MAKPITAKSIKSKVVKQMKDLGTYRKEFEMIIDIFAGMLYQYQKLAQDYADMGYPVTDTYVNKAGAENERKVPILTAMEILRKDILSYSNQLMMNPKSLGEVVEQDGESVLTEVLKFKDEIKKKRVTGNG
;
A
#
# COMPACT_ATOMS: atom_id res chain seq x y z
N MET A 1 13.96 -4.75 21.76
CA MET A 1 12.91 -5.54 21.08
C MET A 1 12.15 -4.64 20.11
N ALA A 2 11.84 -5.09 18.90
CA ALA A 2 11.00 -4.33 17.99
C ALA A 2 9.59 -4.17 18.57
N LYS A 3 8.97 -2.99 18.43
CA LYS A 3 7.59 -2.76 18.90
C LYS A 3 6.62 -3.69 18.16
N PRO A 4 5.61 -4.25 18.85
CA PRO A 4 4.62 -5.11 18.22
C PRO A 4 3.86 -4.35 17.14
N ILE A 5 3.64 -4.99 16.00
CA ILE A 5 2.84 -4.41 14.92
C ILE A 5 1.39 -4.35 15.38
N THR A 6 0.80 -3.17 15.29
CA THR A 6 -0.61 -2.91 15.60
C THR A 6 -1.31 -2.31 14.39
N ALA A 7 -2.63 -2.47 14.29
CA ALA A 7 -3.44 -1.80 13.27
C ALA A 7 -3.18 -0.27 13.23
N LYS A 8 -3.03 0.37 14.40
CA LYS A 8 -2.65 1.79 14.49
C LYS A 8 -1.29 2.09 13.87
N SER A 9 -0.27 1.27 14.14
CA SER A 9 1.06 1.44 13.54
C SER A 9 1.04 1.24 12.02
N ILE A 10 0.21 0.31 11.53
CA ILE A 10 0.00 0.08 10.10
C ILE A 10 -0.70 1.28 9.48
N LYS A 11 -1.77 1.79 10.11
CA LYS A 11 -2.47 3.01 9.68
C LYS A 11 -1.49 4.16 9.49
N SER A 12 -0.63 4.43 10.47
CA SER A 12 0.38 5.48 10.37
C SER A 12 1.34 5.29 9.19
N LYS A 13 1.71 4.04 8.87
CA LYS A 13 2.53 3.73 7.69
C LYS A 13 1.78 3.95 6.38
N VAL A 14 0.52 3.52 6.30
CA VAL A 14 -0.35 3.73 5.12
C VAL A 14 -0.54 5.22 4.86
N VAL A 15 -0.89 6.00 5.88
CA VAL A 15 -1.04 7.45 5.78
C VAL A 15 0.26 8.11 5.31
N LYS A 16 1.41 7.69 5.87
CA LYS A 16 2.71 8.20 5.42
C LYS A 16 2.93 7.89 3.94
N GLN A 17 2.74 6.65 3.52
CA GLN A 17 2.91 6.24 2.14
C GLN A 17 1.99 7.02 1.19
N MET A 18 0.71 7.20 1.54
CA MET A 18 -0.21 8.01 0.74
C MET A 18 0.20 9.49 0.67
N LYS A 19 0.81 10.04 1.73
CA LYS A 19 1.35 11.41 1.70
C LYS A 19 2.59 11.50 0.80
N ASP A 20 3.48 10.53 0.89
CA ASP A 20 4.68 10.43 0.05
C ASP A 20 4.29 10.28 -1.45
N LEU A 21 3.16 9.64 -1.73
CA LEU A 21 2.59 9.51 -3.08
C LEU A 21 1.70 10.70 -3.50
N GLY A 22 1.44 11.68 -2.63
CA GLY A 22 0.55 12.81 -2.91
C GLY A 22 -0.94 12.46 -3.01
N THR A 23 -1.35 11.26 -2.61
CA THR A 23 -2.74 10.77 -2.72
C THR A 23 -3.56 10.89 -1.45
N TYR A 24 -2.93 11.26 -0.33
CA TYR A 24 -3.61 11.38 0.96
C TYR A 24 -4.68 12.49 0.96
N ARG A 25 -5.88 12.12 1.41
CA ARG A 25 -7.06 12.99 1.54
C ARG A 25 -7.78 12.63 2.84
N LYS A 26 -8.26 13.62 3.60
CA LYS A 26 -8.97 13.38 4.88
C LYS A 26 -10.24 12.53 4.69
N GLU A 27 -10.84 12.64 3.50
CA GLU A 27 -12.02 11.89 3.09
C GLU A 27 -11.76 10.39 3.02
N PHE A 28 -10.48 9.97 2.94
CA PHE A 28 -10.09 8.57 2.92
C PHE A 28 -9.86 7.97 4.31
N GLU A 29 -10.02 8.70 5.42
CA GLU A 29 -9.71 8.19 6.76
C GLU A 29 -10.41 6.86 7.10
N MET A 30 -11.71 6.75 6.77
CA MET A 30 -12.48 5.52 7.01
C MET A 30 -11.92 4.32 6.22
N ILE A 31 -11.60 4.52 4.94
CA ILE A 31 -11.07 3.44 4.10
C ILE A 31 -9.62 3.09 4.47
N ILE A 32 -8.83 4.06 4.91
CA ILE A 32 -7.49 3.85 5.47
C ILE A 32 -7.56 2.98 6.74
N ASP A 33 -8.53 3.23 7.62
CA ASP A 33 -8.74 2.43 8.83
C ASP A 33 -9.08 0.97 8.51
N ILE A 34 -10.00 0.75 7.58
CA ILE A 34 -10.38 -0.60 7.12
C ILE A 34 -9.17 -1.30 6.51
N PHE A 35 -8.44 -0.63 5.63
CA PHE A 35 -7.26 -1.19 4.97
C PHE A 35 -6.16 -1.57 5.98
N ALA A 36 -5.88 -0.71 6.96
CA ALA A 36 -4.92 -1.01 8.02
C ALA A 36 -5.35 -2.20 8.89
N GLY A 37 -6.66 -2.32 9.15
CA GLY A 37 -7.26 -3.48 9.83
C GLY A 37 -7.05 -4.78 9.05
N MET A 38 -7.31 -4.78 7.75
CA MET A 38 -7.10 -5.95 6.89
C MET A 38 -5.64 -6.38 6.82
N LEU A 39 -4.71 -5.44 6.70
CA LEU A 39 -3.27 -5.73 6.73
C LEU A 39 -2.84 -6.36 8.07
N TYR A 40 -3.39 -5.87 9.18
CA TYR A 40 -3.13 -6.45 10.51
C TYR A 40 -3.66 -7.88 10.62
N GLN A 41 -4.92 -8.10 10.20
CA GLN A 41 -5.53 -9.44 10.18
C GLN A 41 -4.74 -10.40 9.30
N TYR A 42 -4.33 -9.97 8.10
CA TYR A 42 -3.51 -10.77 7.19
C TYR A 42 -2.20 -11.19 7.84
N GLN A 43 -1.50 -10.29 8.54
CA GLN A 43 -0.25 -10.62 9.23
C GLN A 43 -0.46 -11.66 10.34
N LYS A 44 -1.58 -11.58 11.08
CA LYS A 44 -1.92 -12.58 12.10
C LYS A 44 -2.20 -13.93 11.48
N LEU A 45 -3.07 -14.00 10.47
CA LEU A 45 -3.36 -15.25 9.77
C LEU A 45 -2.13 -15.82 9.06
N ALA A 46 -1.23 -14.99 8.54
CA ALA A 46 0.01 -15.44 7.94
C ALA A 46 0.94 -16.11 8.96
N GLN A 47 1.01 -15.58 10.18
CA GLN A 47 1.76 -16.20 11.27
C GLN A 47 1.10 -17.53 11.69
N ASP A 48 -0.22 -17.52 11.93
CA ASP A 48 -0.95 -18.73 12.32
C ASP A 48 -0.82 -19.83 11.25
N TYR A 49 -0.89 -19.47 9.96
CA TYR A 49 -0.72 -20.41 8.86
C TYR A 49 0.71 -20.95 8.76
N ALA A 50 1.72 -20.14 9.09
CA ALA A 50 3.10 -20.58 9.19
C ALA A 50 3.31 -21.55 10.36
N ASP A 51 2.71 -21.24 11.52
CA ASP A 51 2.77 -22.08 12.72
C ASP A 51 2.07 -23.44 12.48
N MET A 52 1.07 -23.50 11.58
CA MET A 52 0.43 -24.73 11.12
C MET A 52 1.27 -25.53 10.09
N GLY A 53 2.36 -24.97 9.55
CA GLY A 53 3.18 -25.62 8.52
C GLY A 53 2.62 -25.51 7.10
N TYR A 54 1.82 -24.49 6.81
CA TYR A 54 1.23 -24.22 5.49
C TYR A 54 0.37 -25.36 4.88
N PRO A 55 -0.57 -25.97 5.62
CA PRO A 55 -1.37 -27.06 5.09
C PRO A 55 -2.34 -26.59 3.99
N VAL A 56 -2.41 -27.34 2.90
CA VAL A 56 -3.34 -27.04 1.79
C VAL A 56 -4.74 -27.59 2.08
N THR A 57 -4.82 -28.77 2.70
CA THR A 57 -6.07 -29.45 3.04
C THR A 57 -6.15 -29.84 4.51
N ASP A 58 -7.39 -29.94 5.03
CA ASP A 58 -7.73 -30.56 6.32
C ASP A 58 -8.82 -31.62 6.13
N THR A 59 -8.79 -32.65 6.98
CA THR A 59 -9.87 -33.65 7.03
C THR A 59 -11.04 -33.09 7.82
N TYR A 60 -12.25 -33.28 7.31
CA TYR A 60 -13.49 -32.93 7.99
C TYR A 60 -14.50 -34.08 7.89
N VAL A 61 -15.29 -34.26 8.95
CA VAL A 61 -16.39 -35.23 8.97
C VAL A 61 -17.68 -34.53 8.55
N ASN A 62 -18.35 -35.07 7.54
CA ASN A 62 -19.62 -34.51 7.07
C ASN A 62 -20.80 -34.92 7.96
N LYS A 63 -22.00 -34.39 7.69
CA LYS A 63 -23.21 -34.69 8.48
C LYS A 63 -23.63 -36.17 8.46
N ALA A 64 -23.15 -36.94 7.48
CA ALA A 64 -23.41 -38.37 7.34
C ALA A 64 -22.31 -39.24 8.00
N GLY A 65 -21.34 -38.64 8.69
CA GLY A 65 -20.25 -39.35 9.37
C GLY A 65 -19.08 -39.75 8.48
N ALA A 66 -19.06 -39.36 7.20
CA ALA A 66 -17.95 -39.67 6.31
C ALA A 66 -16.83 -38.63 6.40
N GLU A 67 -15.58 -39.09 6.48
CA GLU A 67 -14.38 -38.27 6.39
C GLU A 67 -14.13 -37.83 4.94
N ASN A 68 -13.87 -36.54 4.77
CA ASN A 68 -13.58 -35.92 3.47
C ASN A 68 -12.43 -34.94 3.64
N GLU A 69 -11.64 -34.75 2.58
CA GLU A 69 -10.67 -33.65 2.53
C GLU A 69 -11.34 -32.38 2.01
N ARG A 70 -10.95 -31.24 2.58
CA ARG A 70 -11.29 -29.92 2.04
C ARG A 70 -10.08 -29.00 2.13
N LYS A 71 -10.17 -27.85 1.48
CA LYS A 71 -9.18 -26.79 1.61
C LYS A 71 -9.23 -26.20 3.03
N VAL A 72 -8.05 -25.98 3.64
CA VAL A 72 -7.99 -25.43 5.00
C VAL A 72 -8.66 -24.05 5.03
N PRO A 73 -9.58 -23.78 5.99
CA PRO A 73 -10.28 -22.50 6.06
C PRO A 73 -9.36 -21.27 6.12
N ILE A 74 -8.22 -21.35 6.80
CA ILE A 74 -7.26 -20.24 6.91
C ILE A 74 -6.68 -19.83 5.55
N LEU A 75 -6.37 -20.80 4.68
CA LEU A 75 -5.86 -20.54 3.34
C LEU A 75 -6.91 -19.77 2.51
N THR A 76 -8.18 -20.18 2.60
CA THR A 76 -9.30 -19.49 1.96
C THR A 76 -9.45 -18.06 2.48
N ALA A 77 -9.39 -17.84 3.80
CA ALA A 77 -9.47 -16.51 4.40
C ALA A 77 -8.31 -15.60 3.95
N MET A 78 -7.08 -16.14 3.87
CA MET A 78 -5.91 -15.40 3.39
C MET A 78 -6.04 -15.02 1.90
N GLU A 79 -6.58 -15.89 1.05
CA GLU A 79 -6.81 -15.57 -0.37
C GLU A 79 -7.82 -14.44 -0.56
N ILE A 80 -8.89 -14.42 0.24
CA ILE A 80 -9.88 -13.34 0.23
C ILE A 80 -9.22 -12.04 0.68
N LEU A 81 -8.52 -12.04 1.81
CA LEU A 81 -7.82 -10.85 2.31
C LEU A 81 -6.80 -10.31 1.31
N ARG A 82 -6.06 -11.16 0.58
CA ARG A 82 -5.13 -10.70 -0.46
C ARG A 82 -5.84 -9.96 -1.59
N LYS A 83 -7.01 -10.44 -2.01
CA LYS A 83 -7.83 -9.77 -3.04
C LYS A 83 -8.39 -8.45 -2.53
N ASP A 84 -8.88 -8.41 -1.30
CA ASP A 84 -9.43 -7.20 -0.69
C ASP A 84 -8.34 -6.14 -0.43
N ILE A 85 -7.17 -6.55 0.06
CA ILE A 85 -5.99 -5.69 0.22
C ILE A 85 -5.61 -5.07 -1.13
N LEU A 86 -5.55 -5.86 -2.21
CA LEU A 86 -5.27 -5.32 -3.54
C LEU A 86 -6.33 -4.30 -3.97
N SER A 87 -7.61 -4.61 -3.79
CA SER A 87 -8.73 -3.72 -4.14
C SER A 87 -8.67 -2.38 -3.39
N TYR A 88 -8.47 -2.42 -2.07
CA TYR A 88 -8.41 -1.21 -1.24
C TYR A 88 -7.13 -0.41 -1.50
N SER A 89 -6.00 -1.07 -1.74
CA SER A 89 -4.77 -0.40 -2.17
C SER A 89 -4.98 0.40 -3.47
N ASN A 90 -5.80 -0.11 -4.39
CA ASN A 90 -6.16 0.61 -5.61
C ASN A 90 -7.08 1.80 -5.33
N GLN A 91 -8.07 1.65 -4.45
CA GLN A 91 -8.96 2.74 -4.04
C GLN A 91 -8.21 3.87 -3.32
N LEU A 92 -7.15 3.53 -2.56
CA LEU A 92 -6.24 4.47 -1.93
C LEU A 92 -5.18 5.04 -2.87
N MET A 93 -5.22 4.69 -4.16
CA MET A 93 -4.29 5.17 -5.19
C MET A 93 -2.81 4.87 -4.85
N MET A 94 -2.57 3.73 -4.19
CA MET A 94 -1.22 3.34 -3.78
C MET A 94 -0.50 2.49 -4.85
N ASN A 95 -1.08 2.36 -6.04
CA ASN A 95 -0.46 1.64 -7.16
C ASN A 95 0.21 2.62 -8.15
N PRO A 96 1.26 2.21 -8.89
CA PRO A 96 1.92 3.10 -9.85
C PRO A 96 0.99 3.61 -10.97
N LYS A 97 0.00 2.82 -11.38
CA LYS A 97 -0.96 3.21 -12.43
C LYS A 97 -1.83 4.40 -12.02
N SER A 98 -2.11 4.58 -10.73
CA SER A 98 -2.92 5.70 -10.24
C SER A 98 -2.19 7.03 -10.23
N LEU A 99 -0.87 7.06 -10.47
CA LEU A 99 -0.07 8.29 -10.51
C LEU A 99 0.04 8.91 -11.92
N GLY A 100 -0.52 8.26 -12.96
CA GLY A 100 -0.34 8.68 -14.36
C GLY A 100 1.07 8.35 -14.91
N GLU A 101 1.38 8.84 -16.11
CA GLU A 101 2.68 8.57 -16.80
C GLU A 101 3.90 9.24 -16.14
N VAL A 102 3.71 10.11 -15.13
CA VAL A 102 4.81 10.90 -14.58
C VAL A 102 4.74 10.89 -13.06
N VAL A 103 5.43 9.93 -12.46
CA VAL A 103 5.97 10.15 -11.11
C VAL A 103 7.27 10.91 -11.33
N GLU A 104 7.21 12.26 -11.35
CA GLU A 104 8.44 13.03 -11.18
C GLU A 104 8.96 12.68 -9.79
N GLN A 105 10.06 11.93 -9.73
CA GLN A 105 10.80 11.77 -8.49
C GLN A 105 11.35 13.14 -8.12
N ASP A 106 11.19 13.55 -6.86
CA ASP A 106 11.76 14.79 -6.34
C ASP A 106 13.27 14.80 -6.57
N GLY A 107 13.67 15.46 -7.66
CA GLY A 107 15.01 15.84 -8.06
C GLY A 107 14.80 17.02 -9.00
N GLU A 108 15.56 18.10 -8.82
CA GLU A 108 15.40 19.28 -9.68
C GLU A 108 15.48 18.85 -11.15
N SER A 109 14.35 18.99 -11.86
CA SER A 109 14.29 18.65 -13.29
C SER A 109 15.32 19.50 -14.04
N VAL A 110 16.00 18.91 -15.02
CA VAL A 110 16.90 19.64 -15.92
C VAL A 110 16.20 20.85 -16.54
N LEU A 111 14.88 20.78 -16.74
CA LEU A 111 14.06 21.91 -17.20
C LEU A 111 14.03 23.04 -16.19
N THR A 112 13.98 22.75 -14.89
CA THR A 112 14.03 23.75 -13.83
C THR A 112 15.38 24.46 -13.79
N GLU A 113 16.49 23.74 -14.01
CA GLU A 113 17.82 24.36 -14.16
C GLU A 113 17.90 25.25 -15.41
N VAL A 114 17.39 24.79 -16.55
CA VAL A 114 17.37 25.56 -17.80
C VAL A 114 16.52 26.82 -17.67
N LEU A 115 15.39 26.76 -16.95
CA LEU A 115 14.53 27.92 -16.68
C LEU A 115 15.23 28.95 -15.78
N LYS A 116 15.87 28.51 -14.69
CA LYS A 116 16.69 29.37 -13.83
C LYS A 116 17.80 30.07 -14.63
N PHE A 117 18.51 29.33 -15.49
CA PHE A 117 19.57 29.86 -16.34
C PHE A 117 19.06 30.90 -17.35
N LYS A 118 17.89 30.67 -17.96
CA LYS A 118 17.26 31.63 -18.88
C LYS A 118 16.90 32.95 -18.18
N ASP A 119 16.41 32.88 -16.94
CA ASP A 119 16.06 34.06 -16.16
C ASP A 119 17.31 34.85 -15.72
N GLU A 120 18.42 34.17 -15.42
CA GLU A 120 19.72 34.81 -15.19
C GLU A 120 20.25 35.53 -16.43
N ILE A 121 20.15 34.92 -17.62
CA ILE A 121 20.52 35.57 -18.88
C ILE A 121 19.67 36.81 -19.13
N LYS A 122 18.35 36.74 -18.90
CA LYS A 122 17.46 37.89 -19.04
C LYS A 122 17.87 39.03 -18.10
N LYS A 123 18.14 38.73 -16.82
CA LYS A 123 18.60 39.74 -15.85
C LYS A 123 19.90 40.42 -16.29
N LYS A 124 20.89 39.65 -16.75
CA LYS A 124 22.18 40.19 -17.24
C LYS A 124 22.02 41.08 -18.47
N ARG A 125 21.09 40.77 -19.38
CA ARG A 125 20.79 41.62 -20.55
C ARG A 125 20.13 42.94 -20.18
N VAL A 126 19.31 42.97 -19.13
CA VAL A 126 18.63 44.19 -18.68
C VAL A 126 19.58 45.13 -17.93
N THR A 127 20.56 44.60 -17.21
CA THR A 127 21.54 45.41 -16.46
C THR A 127 22.72 45.93 -17.28
N GLY A 128 22.93 45.43 -18.51
CA GLY A 128 24.05 45.82 -19.38
C GLY A 128 23.76 46.95 -20.38
N ASN A 129 22.53 47.49 -20.40
CA ASN A 129 22.10 48.57 -21.30
C ASN A 129 21.94 49.92 -20.57
N GLY A 130 22.62 50.11 -19.43
CA GLY A 130 22.67 51.35 -18.66
C GLY A 130 23.99 52.07 -18.81
#